data_AF-A0A661DF47-F1
#
_entry.id   AF-A0A661DF47-F1
#
_cell.length_a   1.000
_cell.length_b   1.000
_cell.length_c   1.000
_cell.angle_alpha   90.00
_cell.angle_beta   90.00
_cell.angle_gamma   90.00
#
_symmetry.space_group_name_H-M   'P 1'
#
loop_
_entity.id
_entity.type
_entity.pdbx_description
1 polymer ?
#
loop_
_entity_poly.entity_id
_entity_poly.type
_entity_poly.pdbx_seq_one_letter_code
_entity_poly.pdbx_strand_id
1 'polypeptide(L)'
;MKFITILSLAVVALAGIQTANAATFDFIDEAIGNEGSYSPLTMVEVGITLNATGQYTSDGGTSWINKYAYLDDHWSGHGDAGLGVCQTNTNSCGSDDNVTYGEKLRLDFGQQVTVSEITMANGVHEALFTGDFKLNIDGAGWVAYNLA
;
A
#
# COMPACT_ATOMS: atom_id res chain seq x y z
N MET A 1 -7.58 65.33 4.37
CA MET A 1 -7.40 64.07 5.14
C MET A 1 -7.75 62.89 4.23
N LYS A 2 -6.74 62.19 3.68
CA LYS A 2 -6.88 60.96 2.88
C LYS A 2 -5.66 60.09 3.21
N PHE A 3 -5.71 59.37 4.33
CA PHE A 3 -4.59 58.53 4.78
C PHE A 3 -5.05 57.35 5.65
N ILE A 4 -6.17 56.68 5.35
CA ILE A 4 -6.53 55.45 6.10
C ILE A 4 -7.30 54.49 5.18
N THR A 5 -6.64 53.88 4.19
CA THR A 5 -7.25 52.74 3.45
C THR A 5 -6.20 51.84 2.77
N ILE A 6 -5.05 51.59 3.41
CA ILE A 6 -4.08 50.60 2.90
C ILE A 6 -3.41 49.90 4.08
N LEU A 7 -4.18 49.17 4.90
CA LEU A 7 -3.59 48.29 5.92
C LEU A 7 -4.55 47.18 6.38
N SER A 8 -5.19 46.48 5.46
CA SER A 8 -6.02 45.31 5.83
C SER A 8 -5.91 44.13 4.89
N LEU A 9 -5.00 44.16 3.90
CA LEU A 9 -4.85 43.08 2.91
C LEU A 9 -3.59 42.21 3.08
N ALA A 10 -2.76 42.44 4.11
CA ALA A 10 -1.49 41.72 4.27
C ALA A 10 -1.48 40.65 5.38
N VAL A 11 -2.56 40.54 6.17
CA VAL A 11 -2.60 39.62 7.34
C VAL A 11 -3.29 38.28 7.03
N VAL A 12 -3.86 38.09 5.83
CA VAL A 12 -4.49 36.83 5.39
C VAL A 12 -3.64 36.10 4.35
N ALA A 13 -2.31 36.17 4.47
CA ALA A 13 -1.39 35.33 3.69
C ALA A 13 -0.57 34.38 4.58
N LEU A 14 -0.80 34.40 5.90
CA LEU A 14 -0.14 33.54 6.90
C LEU A 14 -0.98 32.30 7.27
N ALA A 15 -2.00 31.96 6.47
CA ALA A 15 -2.76 30.73 6.66
C ALA A 15 -2.15 29.61 5.82
N GLY A 16 -1.22 28.89 6.44
CA GLY A 16 -0.87 27.52 6.05
C GLY A 16 0.13 27.41 4.90
N ILE A 17 1.42 27.48 5.24
CA ILE A 17 2.39 26.66 4.52
C ILE A 17 2.02 25.22 4.90
N GLN A 18 1.06 24.62 4.19
CA GLN A 18 0.90 23.17 4.25
C GLN A 18 2.14 22.63 3.55
N THR A 19 3.06 22.06 4.34
CA THR A 19 4.07 21.18 3.77
C THR A 19 3.30 20.04 3.15
N ALA A 20 3.23 20.02 1.82
CA ALA A 20 2.74 18.87 1.08
C ALA A 20 3.77 17.75 1.27
N ASN A 21 3.66 17.04 2.39
CA ASN A 21 4.36 15.79 2.57
C ASN A 21 3.65 14.75 1.72
N ALA A 22 4.39 13.97 0.95
CA ALA A 22 3.82 12.81 0.28
C ALA A 22 3.25 11.87 1.34
N ALA A 23 2.06 11.34 1.11
CA ALA A 23 1.53 10.27 1.93
C ALA A 23 2.43 9.03 1.75
N THR A 24 2.87 8.44 2.85
CA THR A 24 3.65 7.21 2.85
C THR A 24 2.84 6.12 3.52
N PHE A 25 2.48 5.10 2.75
CA PHE A 25 1.87 3.89 3.29
C PHE A 25 2.98 2.87 3.53
N ASP A 26 3.38 2.70 4.78
CA ASP A 26 4.41 1.75 5.19
C ASP A 26 3.74 0.49 5.74
N PHE A 27 3.74 -0.58 4.93
CA PHE A 27 3.10 -1.83 5.33
C PHE A 27 3.95 -2.66 6.29
N ILE A 28 5.26 -2.43 6.33
CA ILE A 28 6.15 -3.11 7.26
C ILE A 28 5.86 -2.58 8.67
N ASP A 29 5.79 -1.25 8.83
CA ASP A 29 5.43 -0.62 10.10
C ASP A 29 3.98 -0.96 10.51
N GLU A 30 3.04 -0.96 9.56
CA GLU A 30 1.64 -1.31 9.81
C GLU A 30 1.45 -2.76 10.28
N ALA A 31 2.35 -3.69 9.91
CA ALA A 31 2.28 -5.07 10.33
C ALA A 31 2.68 -5.27 11.81
N ILE A 32 3.46 -4.37 12.41
CA ILE A 32 4.00 -4.53 13.78
C ILE A 32 2.86 -4.65 14.80
N GLY A 33 2.72 -5.83 15.42
CA GLY A 33 1.67 -6.12 16.38
C GLY A 33 0.27 -6.23 15.76
N ASN A 34 0.16 -6.35 14.44
CA ASN A 34 -1.07 -6.28 13.65
C ASN A 34 -1.11 -7.36 12.57
N GLU A 35 -0.76 -8.59 12.93
CA GLU A 35 -0.88 -9.75 12.03
C GLU A 35 -2.34 -10.04 11.68
N GLY A 36 -2.64 -10.26 10.40
CA GLY A 36 -3.93 -10.82 10.04
C GLY A 36 -4.42 -10.60 8.61
N SER A 37 -5.59 -11.17 8.37
CA SER A 37 -6.31 -11.09 7.09
C SER A 37 -7.37 -9.98 7.10
N TYR A 38 -7.40 -9.15 6.07
CA TYR A 38 -8.30 -8.01 5.94
C TYR A 38 -9.02 -7.98 4.59
N SER A 39 -10.27 -7.52 4.58
CA SER A 39 -11.06 -7.33 3.35
C SER A 39 -12.03 -6.14 3.49
N PRO A 40 -11.59 -4.90 3.21
CA PRO A 40 -10.22 -4.48 2.91
C PRO A 40 -9.37 -4.20 4.17
N LEU A 41 -8.05 -4.18 4.01
CA LEU A 41 -7.17 -3.43 4.92
C LEU A 41 -7.33 -1.94 4.57
N THR A 42 -7.64 -1.09 5.55
CA THR A 42 -7.85 0.34 5.33
C THR A 42 -6.81 1.16 6.08
N MET A 43 -6.03 1.95 5.36
CA MET A 43 -5.04 2.88 5.91
C MET A 43 -5.39 4.31 5.49
N VAL A 44 -5.07 5.30 6.33
CA VAL A 44 -5.34 6.71 6.04
C VAL A 44 -4.11 7.55 6.33
N GLU A 45 -3.53 8.13 5.29
CA GLU A 45 -2.31 8.93 5.37
C GLU A 45 -2.49 10.28 4.70
N VAL A 46 -2.26 11.36 5.44
CA VAL A 46 -2.33 12.75 4.94
C VAL A 46 -3.62 13.05 4.14
N GLY A 47 -4.75 12.47 4.57
CA GLY A 47 -6.07 12.64 3.91
C GLY A 47 -6.30 11.74 2.68
N ILE A 48 -5.37 10.83 2.37
CA ILE A 48 -5.54 9.78 1.37
C ILE A 48 -5.96 8.50 2.08
N THR A 49 -7.10 7.93 1.70
CA THR A 49 -7.52 6.60 2.17
C THR A 49 -7.08 5.55 1.16
N LEU A 50 -6.34 4.55 1.63
CA LEU A 50 -5.97 3.38 0.86
C LEU A 50 -6.76 2.17 1.35
N ASN A 51 -7.40 1.46 0.42
CA ASN A 51 -8.01 0.16 0.66
C ASN A 51 -7.20 -0.91 -0.07
N ALA A 52 -6.58 -1.82 0.67
CA ALA A 52 -5.87 -2.97 0.13
C ALA A 52 -6.74 -4.24 0.19
N THR A 53 -6.74 -5.01 -0.90
CA THR A 53 -7.42 -6.31 -0.99
C THR A 53 -6.54 -7.32 -1.73
N GLY A 54 -6.59 -8.58 -1.34
CA GLY A 54 -5.98 -9.68 -2.08
C GLY A 54 -6.94 -10.29 -3.10
N GLN A 55 -6.40 -10.84 -4.18
CA GLN A 55 -7.14 -11.63 -5.15
C GLN A 55 -6.30 -12.82 -5.63
N TYR A 56 -6.98 -13.93 -5.95
CA TYR A 56 -6.38 -15.15 -6.45
C TYR A 56 -7.02 -15.57 -7.79
N THR A 57 -6.25 -16.21 -8.66
CA THR A 57 -6.71 -16.81 -9.91
C THR A 57 -6.22 -18.25 -10.03
N SER A 58 -7.11 -19.16 -10.41
CA SER A 58 -6.75 -20.52 -10.82
C SER A 58 -6.57 -20.68 -12.34
N ASP A 59 -6.88 -19.65 -13.13
CA ASP A 59 -6.95 -19.72 -14.60
C ASP A 59 -5.95 -18.78 -15.32
N GLY A 60 -4.83 -18.46 -14.66
CA GLY A 60 -3.78 -17.61 -15.23
C GLY A 60 -4.17 -16.13 -15.40
N GLY A 61 -5.19 -15.66 -14.68
CA GLY A 61 -5.57 -14.25 -14.59
C GLY A 61 -6.75 -13.86 -15.46
N THR A 62 -7.48 -14.85 -16.01
CA THR A 62 -8.72 -14.63 -16.77
C THR A 62 -9.86 -14.26 -15.82
N SER A 63 -9.92 -14.88 -14.65
CA SER A 63 -10.89 -14.61 -13.59
C SER A 63 -10.20 -14.43 -12.25
N TRP A 64 -10.61 -13.40 -11.50
CA TRP A 64 -10.05 -13.10 -10.19
C TRP A 64 -11.09 -13.33 -9.09
N ILE A 65 -10.72 -14.13 -8.10
CA ILE A 65 -11.51 -14.41 -6.90
C ILE A 65 -11.01 -13.49 -5.79
N ASN A 66 -11.92 -12.75 -5.16
CA ASN A 66 -11.57 -11.90 -4.03
C ASN A 66 -11.09 -12.75 -2.85
N LYS A 67 -9.98 -12.31 -2.26
CA LYS A 67 -9.31 -12.87 -1.09
C LYS A 67 -9.02 -11.74 -0.09
N TYR A 68 -8.09 -11.98 0.82
CA TYR A 68 -7.74 -11.04 1.88
C TYR A 68 -6.39 -10.42 1.60
N ALA A 69 -6.24 -9.14 1.91
CA ALA A 69 -4.92 -8.57 2.14
C ALA A 69 -4.40 -9.14 3.46
N TYR A 70 -3.11 -9.45 3.54
CA TYR A 70 -2.51 -10.03 4.74
C TYR A 70 -1.38 -9.13 5.24
N LEU A 71 -1.44 -8.76 6.52
CA LEU A 71 -0.29 -8.17 7.21
C LEU A 71 0.46 -9.29 7.92
N ASP A 72 1.75 -9.39 7.60
CA ASP A 72 2.66 -10.40 8.13
C ASP A 72 3.61 -9.77 9.17
N ASP A 73 3.14 -9.83 10.42
CA ASP A 73 3.86 -9.47 11.65
C ASP A 73 4.73 -10.65 12.06
N HIS A 74 6.05 -10.49 12.10
CA HIS A 74 6.90 -11.64 12.31
C HIS A 74 6.99 -12.01 13.81
N TRP A 75 6.77 -13.28 14.14
CA TRP A 75 6.90 -13.82 15.50
C TRP A 75 8.34 -13.78 16.06
N SER A 76 8.51 -13.23 17.27
CA SER A 76 9.73 -13.35 18.10
C SER A 76 11.03 -12.73 17.53
N GLY A 77 10.98 -11.48 17.06
CA GLY A 77 12.18 -10.64 16.96
C GLY A 77 13.03 -10.82 15.70
N HIS A 78 12.50 -11.46 14.67
CA HIS A 78 12.95 -11.26 13.30
C HIS A 78 11.92 -10.33 12.60
N GLY A 79 12.36 -9.48 11.67
CA GLY A 79 11.59 -8.31 11.24
C GLY A 79 10.36 -8.61 10.37
N ASP A 80 9.45 -7.63 10.29
CA ASP A 80 8.14 -7.75 9.66
C ASP A 80 8.23 -7.82 8.12
N ALA A 81 7.37 -8.63 7.49
CA ALA A 81 7.40 -8.84 6.05
C ALA A 81 6.43 -7.94 5.27
N GLY A 82 5.47 -7.32 5.98
CA GLY A 82 4.59 -6.29 5.43
C GLY A 82 3.31 -6.86 4.82
N LEU A 83 3.03 -6.54 3.55
CA LEU A 83 1.73 -6.81 2.92
C LEU A 83 1.80 -7.91 1.86
N GLY A 84 0.93 -8.91 1.99
CA GLY A 84 0.74 -9.98 1.01
C GLY A 84 -0.72 -10.35 0.78
N VAL A 85 -0.95 -11.54 0.22
CA VAL A 85 -2.30 -12.08 -0.03
C VAL A 85 -2.52 -13.27 0.88
N CYS A 86 -3.69 -13.34 1.52
CA CYS A 86 -4.11 -14.55 2.21
C CYS A 86 -5.35 -15.13 1.55
N GLN A 87 -5.29 -16.41 1.15
CA GLN A 87 -6.42 -17.08 0.51
C GLN A 87 -7.52 -17.51 1.49
N THR A 88 -7.25 -17.46 2.80
CA THR A 88 -8.16 -17.84 3.89
C THR A 88 -8.46 -16.65 4.80
N ASN A 89 -9.52 -16.73 5.61
CA ASN A 89 -9.82 -15.70 6.62
C ASN A 89 -9.33 -16.16 7.99
N THR A 90 -8.01 -16.09 8.20
CA THR A 90 -7.41 -16.52 9.46
C THR A 90 -6.35 -15.51 9.91
N ASN A 91 -5.99 -15.57 11.18
CA ASN A 91 -4.90 -14.78 11.78
C ASN A 91 -3.53 -15.41 11.52
N SER A 92 -3.45 -16.43 10.68
CA SER A 92 -2.21 -17.12 10.37
C SER A 92 -2.32 -17.68 8.96
N CYS A 93 -1.79 -16.98 7.97
CA CYS A 93 -1.86 -17.47 6.59
C CYS A 93 -0.86 -18.59 6.26
N GLY A 94 -0.23 -19.18 7.28
CA GLY A 94 0.62 -20.35 7.14
C GLY A 94 1.88 -19.99 6.37
N SER A 95 2.06 -20.57 5.18
CA SER A 95 3.17 -20.27 4.27
C SER A 95 2.72 -19.43 3.05
N ASP A 96 1.51 -18.88 3.11
CA ASP A 96 0.82 -18.18 2.03
C ASP A 96 0.54 -16.73 2.46
N ASP A 97 1.61 -16.04 2.84
CA ASP A 97 1.66 -14.67 3.38
C ASP A 97 2.31 -13.67 2.42
N ASN A 98 2.88 -14.16 1.31
CA ASN A 98 3.52 -13.37 0.25
C ASN A 98 2.54 -13.11 -0.92
N VAL A 99 2.97 -12.35 -1.93
CA VAL A 99 2.28 -12.32 -3.23
C VAL A 99 2.95 -13.31 -4.16
N THR A 100 2.28 -14.42 -4.45
CA THR A 100 2.84 -15.51 -5.26
C THR A 100 2.20 -15.63 -6.65
N TYR A 101 2.55 -16.68 -7.39
CA TYR A 101 2.00 -16.90 -8.73
C TYR A 101 0.48 -17.11 -8.68
N GLY A 102 -0.24 -16.33 -9.49
CA GLY A 102 -1.70 -16.37 -9.52
C GLY A 102 -2.35 -15.50 -8.44
N GLU A 103 -1.57 -14.66 -7.77
CA GLU A 103 -2.07 -13.73 -6.77
C GLU A 103 -1.80 -12.29 -7.20
N LYS A 104 -2.58 -11.37 -6.64
CA LYS A 104 -2.29 -9.95 -6.71
C LYS A 104 -2.87 -9.22 -5.51
N LEU A 105 -2.17 -8.16 -5.12
CA LEU A 105 -2.70 -7.10 -4.28
C LEU A 105 -3.34 -6.02 -5.16
N ARG A 106 -4.52 -5.56 -4.75
CA ARG A 106 -5.16 -4.37 -5.30
C ARG A 106 -5.13 -3.27 -4.25
N LEU A 107 -4.45 -2.17 -4.58
CA LEU A 107 -4.37 -0.95 -3.80
C LEU A 107 -5.33 0.07 -4.42
N ASP A 108 -6.38 0.46 -3.70
CA ASP A 108 -7.41 1.40 -4.16
C ASP A 108 -7.40 2.66 -3.29
N PHE A 109 -6.94 3.77 -3.86
CA PHE A 109 -6.85 5.06 -3.19
C PHE A 109 -8.18 5.82 -3.14
N GLY A 110 -9.22 5.35 -3.84
CA GLY A 110 -10.53 6.03 -3.94
C GLY A 110 -10.50 7.41 -4.61
N GLN A 111 -9.33 7.86 -5.06
CA GLN A 111 -9.07 9.16 -5.69
C GLN A 111 -7.85 9.05 -6.61
N GLN A 112 -7.71 10.03 -7.52
CA GLN A 112 -6.51 10.13 -8.33
C GLN A 112 -5.33 10.55 -7.46
N VAL A 113 -4.24 9.80 -7.53
CA VAL A 113 -2.98 10.08 -6.83
C VAL A 113 -1.82 10.13 -7.81
N THR A 114 -0.74 10.80 -7.42
CA THR A 114 0.55 10.67 -8.10
C THR A 114 1.42 9.74 -7.27
N VAL A 115 1.80 8.59 -7.84
CA VAL A 115 2.75 7.67 -7.19
C VAL A 115 4.16 8.12 -7.55
N SER A 116 4.90 8.65 -6.57
CA SER A 116 6.29 9.07 -6.77
C SER A 116 7.27 7.90 -6.65
N GLU A 117 6.97 6.94 -5.79
CA GLU A 117 7.85 5.81 -5.48
C GLU A 117 7.01 4.59 -5.08
N ILE A 118 7.49 3.41 -5.47
CA ILE A 118 7.09 2.13 -4.90
C ILE A 118 8.39 1.45 -4.48
N THR A 119 8.54 1.25 -3.17
CA THR A 119 9.70 0.55 -2.61
C THR A 119 9.23 -0.83 -2.17
N MET A 120 9.92 -1.85 -2.66
CA MET A 120 9.72 -3.24 -2.21
C MET A 120 11.02 -3.69 -1.56
N ALA A 121 10.92 -4.12 -0.32
CA ALA A 121 12.02 -4.70 0.43
C ALA A 121 11.77 -6.19 0.61
N ASN A 122 12.85 -6.95 0.70
CA ASN A 122 12.74 -8.33 1.11
C ASN A 122 12.36 -8.37 2.59
N GLY A 123 11.12 -8.74 2.90
CA GLY A 123 10.71 -9.14 4.24
C GLY A 123 11.55 -10.32 4.73
N VAL A 124 11.61 -10.55 6.05
CA VAL A 124 12.46 -11.60 6.60
C VAL A 124 11.87 -12.98 6.33
N HIS A 125 12.04 -13.56 5.14
CA HIS A 125 12.06 -15.01 4.88
C HIS A 125 12.90 -15.38 3.62
N GLU A 126 14.21 -15.05 3.66
CA GLU A 126 15.35 -15.61 2.88
C GLU A 126 16.12 -14.70 1.88
N ALA A 127 17.30 -15.15 1.43
CA ALA A 127 18.43 -14.33 0.96
C ALA A 127 18.30 -13.62 -0.40
N LEU A 128 17.21 -13.83 -1.15
CA LEU A 128 17.08 -13.37 -2.54
C LEU A 128 15.69 -12.78 -2.81
N PHE A 129 15.62 -11.46 -2.94
CA PHE A 129 14.46 -10.75 -3.50
C PHE A 129 14.56 -10.76 -5.03
N THR A 130 14.33 -11.94 -5.62
CA THR A 130 14.47 -12.19 -7.05
C THR A 130 13.17 -12.73 -7.62
N GLY A 131 12.82 -12.35 -8.84
CA GLY A 131 11.63 -12.84 -9.51
C GLY A 131 11.07 -11.83 -10.50
N ASP A 132 9.95 -12.21 -11.12
CA ASP A 132 9.18 -11.33 -11.99
C ASP A 132 7.89 -10.92 -11.29
N PHE A 133 7.60 -9.62 -11.24
CA PHE A 133 6.30 -9.11 -10.82
C PHE A 133 5.68 -8.25 -11.91
N LYS A 134 4.38 -8.00 -11.81
CA LYS A 134 3.67 -7.16 -12.77
C LYS A 134 2.90 -6.07 -12.04
N LEU A 135 2.90 -4.86 -12.60
CA LEU A 135 2.06 -3.76 -12.15
C LEU A 135 0.99 -3.46 -13.19
N ASN A 136 -0.19 -3.10 -12.72
CA ASN A 136 -1.27 -2.57 -13.54
C ASN A 136 -1.84 -1.35 -12.81
N ILE A 137 -1.76 -0.20 -13.46
CA ILE A 137 -2.24 1.08 -12.95
C ILE A 137 -3.46 1.45 -13.78
N ASP A 138 -4.59 1.71 -13.11
CA ASP A 138 -5.85 2.14 -13.73
C ASP A 138 -6.35 1.27 -14.89
N GLY A 139 -6.02 -0.03 -14.88
CA GLY A 139 -6.43 -0.95 -15.94
C GLY A 139 -5.68 -0.77 -17.26
N ALA A 140 -4.61 0.03 -17.31
CA ALA A 140 -3.82 0.31 -18.51
C ALA A 140 -3.06 -0.91 -19.07
N GLY A 141 -3.09 -2.03 -18.36
CA GLY A 141 -2.45 -3.28 -18.74
C GLY A 141 -1.31 -3.64 -17.80
N TRP A 142 -0.86 -4.89 -17.89
CA TRP A 142 0.20 -5.41 -17.04
C TRP A 142 1.58 -5.09 -17.63
N VAL A 143 2.41 -4.39 -16.85
CA VAL A 143 3.83 -4.16 -17.13
C VAL A 143 4.65 -5.08 -16.25
N ALA A 144 5.55 -5.86 -16.86
CA ALA A 144 6.42 -6.80 -16.14
C ALA A 144 7.73 -6.13 -15.74
N TYR A 145 8.21 -6.48 -14.55
CA TYR A 145 9.46 -6.05 -13.97
C TYR A 145 10.22 -7.26 -13.46
N ASN A 146 11.53 -7.25 -13.63
CA ASN A 146 12.42 -8.31 -13.22
C ASN A 146 13.32 -7.78 -12.09
N LEU A 147 13.38 -8.51 -10.98
CA LEU A 147 14.12 -8.17 -9.76
C LEU A 147 15.52 -8.82 -9.72
N ALA A 148 16.14 -9.10 -10.89
CA ALA A 148 17.46 -9.72 -10.95
C ALA A 148 18.63 -8.79 -10.58
#